data_AF-A0A8C3U2K9-F1
#
_entry.id   AF-A0A8C3U2K9-F1
#
_cell.length_a   1.000
_cell.length_b   1.000
_cell.length_c   1.000
_cell.angle_alpha   90.00
_cell.angle_beta   90.00
_cell.angle_gamma   90.00
#
_symmetry.space_group_name_H-M   'P 1'
#
loop_
_entity.id
_entity.type
_entity.pdbx_description
1 polymer ?
#
loop_
_entity_poly.entity_id
_entity_poly.type
_entity_poly.pdbx_seq_one_letter_code
_entity_poly.pdbx_strand_id
1 'polypeptide(L)' 'LDKDDKISRDELLQVLRMMVGVNISDEQLGSIADRTIQEADQDGDSAISFAEFVKVCKLLLIVI' A
#
# COMPACT_ATOMS: atom_id res chain seq x y z
N LEU A 1 13.36 3.66 2.53
CA LEU A 1 13.65 3.15 1.19
C LEU A 1 14.93 2.36 1.26
N ASP A 2 14.78 1.20 1.87
CA ASP A 2 15.78 0.16 1.70
C ASP A 2 15.83 -0.22 0.21
N LYS A 3 16.98 -0.71 -0.23
CA LYS A 3 17.23 -1.10 -1.63
C LYS A 3 16.81 -2.55 -1.87
N ASP A 4 15.76 -3.00 -1.22
CA ASP A 4 15.07 -4.22 -1.59
C ASP A 4 14.07 -3.89 -2.70
N ASP A 5 13.93 -4.77 -3.68
CA ASP A 5 12.91 -4.67 -4.75
C ASP A 5 11.47 -4.87 -4.20
N LYS A 6 11.29 -4.72 -2.89
CA LYS A 6 10.09 -5.02 -2.12
C LYS A 6 9.74 -3.82 -1.26
N ILE A 7 8.45 -3.59 -1.09
CA ILE A 7 7.91 -2.54 -0.24
C ILE A 7 7.39 -3.22 1.02
N SER A 8 7.99 -2.87 2.14
CA SER A 8 7.53 -3.32 3.45
C SER A 8 6.21 -2.65 3.83
N ARG A 9 5.44 -3.28 4.74
CA ARG A 9 4.16 -2.73 5.25
C ARG A 9 4.28 -1.29 5.75
N ASP A 10 5.35 -0.97 6.48
CA ASP A 10 5.63 0.37 6.98
C ASP A 10 5.91 1.39 5.86
N GLU A 11 6.65 1.00 4.83
CA GLU A 11 6.93 1.86 3.68
C GLU A 11 5.68 2.09 2.83
N LEU A 12 4.85 1.06 2.65
CA LEU A 12 3.55 1.18 2.00
C LEU A 12 2.64 2.16 2.74
N LEU A 13 2.56 2.05 4.08
CA LEU A 13 1.80 2.96 4.94
C LEU A 13 2.28 4.40 4.79
N GLN A 14 3.60 4.61 4.75
CA GLN A 14 4.19 5.94 4.62
C GLN A 14 3.85 6.58 3.25
N VAL A 15 3.88 5.79 2.17
CA VAL A 15 3.52 6.27 0.82
C VAL A 15 2.01 6.51 0.69
N LEU A 16 1.17 5.61 1.21
CA LEU A 16 -0.29 5.80 1.24
C LEU A 16 -0.66 7.06 2.03
N ARG A 17 0.01 7.32 3.17
CA ARG A 17 -0.18 8.54 3.95
C ARG A 17 0.18 9.79 3.16
N MET A 18 1.28 9.75 2.38
CA MET A 18 1.69 10.86 1.52
C MET A 18 0.73 11.07 0.34
N MET A 19 0.15 10.01 -0.25
CA MET A 19 -0.74 10.10 -1.39
C MET A 19 -2.17 10.50 -1.02
N VAL A 20 -2.72 9.97 0.07
CA VAL A 20 -4.13 10.18 0.47
C VAL A 20 -4.31 11.47 1.28
N GLY A 21 -3.26 11.94 1.96
CA GLY A 21 -3.29 13.19 2.72
C GLY A 21 -4.24 13.17 3.93
N VAL A 22 -4.44 14.35 4.54
CA VAL A 22 -5.06 14.59 5.87
C VAL A 22 -6.55 14.19 5.98
N ASN A 23 -7.11 13.57 4.95
CA ASN A 23 -8.55 13.26 4.88
C ASN A 23 -8.91 11.88 5.43
N ILE A 24 -7.93 11.03 5.76
CA ILE A 24 -8.14 9.68 6.32
C ILE A 24 -7.37 9.53 7.64
N SER A 25 -8.04 9.00 8.67
CA SER A 25 -7.44 8.71 9.99
C SER A 25 -6.43 7.56 9.92
N ASP A 26 -5.39 7.58 10.75
CA ASP A 26 -4.35 6.53 10.76
C ASP A 26 -4.90 5.10 10.93
N GLU A 27 -6.01 4.92 11.66
CA GLU A 27 -6.70 3.62 11.81
C GLU A 27 -7.36 3.14 10.50
N GLN A 28 -8.00 4.06 9.78
CA GLN A 28 -8.60 3.77 8.48
C GLN A 28 -7.51 3.51 7.44
N LEU A 29 -6.42 4.28 7.49
CA LEU A 29 -5.25 4.10 6.65
C LEU A 29 -4.61 2.73 6.89
N GLY A 30 -4.46 2.31 8.15
CA GLY A 30 -3.98 0.97 8.51
C GLY A 30 -4.89 -0.13 7.98
N SER A 31 -6.21 0.03 8.12
CA SER A 31 -7.20 -0.93 7.58
C SER A 31 -7.16 -1.02 6.05
N ILE A 32 -6.96 0.09 5.36
CA ILE A 32 -6.80 0.14 3.90
C ILE A 32 -5.48 -0.52 3.50
N ALA A 33 -4.39 -0.22 4.20
CA ALA A 33 -3.08 -0.80 3.94
C ALA A 33 -3.10 -2.33 4.14
N ASP A 34 -3.74 -2.84 5.19
CA ASP A 34 -3.86 -4.29 5.42
C ASP A 34 -4.67 -4.99 4.33
N ARG A 35 -5.83 -4.44 3.97
CA ARG A 35 -6.63 -5.00 2.87
C ARG A 35 -5.89 -4.92 1.54
N THR A 36 -5.23 -3.80 1.30
CA THR A 36 -4.39 -3.58 0.13
C THR A 36 -3.30 -4.63 0.04
N ILE A 37 -2.57 -4.88 1.14
CA ILE A 37 -1.52 -5.89 1.15
C ILE A 37 -2.12 -7.25 0.84
N GLN A 38 -3.22 -7.61 1.50
CA GLN A 38 -3.86 -8.90 1.32
C GLN A 38 -4.45 -9.11 -0.08
N GLU A 39 -4.92 -8.06 -0.75
CA GLU A 39 -5.43 -8.14 -2.13
C GLU A 39 -4.31 -8.08 -3.19
N ALA A 40 -3.22 -7.40 -2.88
CA ALA A 40 -2.12 -7.16 -3.81
C ALA A 40 -1.04 -8.23 -3.76
N ASP A 41 -0.82 -8.84 -2.59
CA ASP A 41 0.08 -9.98 -2.36
C ASP A 41 -0.51 -11.22 -3.08
N GLN A 42 -0.19 -11.35 -4.36
CA GLN A 42 -0.68 -12.46 -5.19
C GLN A 42 0.26 -13.67 -5.15
N ASP A 43 1.51 -13.46 -4.77
CA ASP A 43 2.53 -14.50 -4.68
C ASP A 43 2.68 -15.09 -3.26
N GLY A 44 2.03 -14.48 -2.27
CA GLY A 44 2.01 -14.93 -0.87
C GLY A 44 3.33 -14.71 -0.17
N ASP A 45 4.18 -13.80 -0.67
CA ASP A 45 5.52 -13.56 -0.13
C ASP A 45 5.52 -12.62 1.09
N SER A 46 4.33 -12.16 1.50
CA SER A 46 4.11 -11.24 2.62
C SER A 46 4.82 -9.89 2.46
N ALA A 47 5.21 -9.55 1.23
CA ALA A 47 5.77 -8.27 0.84
C ALA A 47 5.00 -7.75 -0.39
N ILE A 48 5.18 -6.46 -0.70
CA ILE A 48 4.56 -5.86 -1.88
C ILE A 48 5.64 -5.52 -2.87
N SER A 49 5.66 -6.21 -4.00
CA SER A 49 6.53 -5.83 -5.11
C SER A 49 6.09 -4.49 -5.70
N PHE A 50 7.01 -3.76 -6.32
CA PHE A 50 6.67 -2.49 -6.99
C PHE A 50 5.53 -2.65 -8.03
N ALA A 51 5.47 -3.79 -8.71
CA ALA A 51 4.40 -4.11 -9.66
C ALA A 51 3.01 -4.27 -8.98
N GLU A 52 2.97 -4.86 -7.79
CA GLU A 52 1.75 -5.03 -6.99
C GLU A 52 1.31 -3.68 -6.41
N PHE A 53 2.26 -2.87 -5.94
CA PHE A 53 2.01 -1.50 -5.52
C PHE A 53 1.37 -0.63 -6.60
N VAL A 54 1.87 -0.70 -7.84
CA VAL A 54 1.30 0.08 -8.96
C VAL A 54 -0.13 -0.35 -9.25
N LYS A 55 -0.47 -1.64 -9.15
CA LYS A 55 -1.85 -2.12 -9.30
C LYS A 55 -2.76 -1.52 -8.22
N VAL A 56 -2.31 -1.54 -6.96
CA VAL A 56 -3.03 -0.96 -5.82
C VAL A 56 -3.27 0.53 -6.00
N CYS A 57 -2.21 1.30 -6.26
CA CYS A 57 -2.33 2.74 -6.43
C CYS A 57 -3.32 3.07 -7.54
N LYS A 58 -3.30 2.29 -8.63
CA LYS A 58 -4.26 2.45 -9.71
C LYS A 58 -5.69 2.14 -9.27
N LEU A 59 -5.90 1.12 -8.43
CA LEU A 59 -7.22 0.80 -7.89
C LEU A 59 -7.71 1.92 -6.95
N LEU A 60 -6.85 2.37 -6.01
CA LEU A 60 -7.18 3.36 -5.00
C LEU A 60 -7.50 4.72 -5.64
N LEU A 61 -6.75 5.15 -6.66
CA LEU A 61 -6.97 6.43 -7.36
C LEU A 61 -8.25 6.47 -8.20
N ILE A 62 -8.89 5.33 -8.47
CA ILE A 62 -10.16 5.27 -9.20
C ILE A 62 -11.36 5.42 -8.25
N VAL A 63 -11.15 5.21 -6.94
CA VAL A 63 -12.21 5.22 -5.92
C VAL A 63 -12.35 6.59 -5.22
N ILE A 64 -11.34 7.46 -5.34
CA ILE A 64 -11.36 8.88 -4.90
C ILE A 64 -11.62 9.83 -6.07
#